data_AF-A0A7R9QU15-F1
#
_entry.id   AF-A0A7R9QU15-F1
#
_cell.length_a   1.000
_cell.length_b   1.000
_cell.length_c   1.000
_cell.angle_alpha   90.00
_cell.angle_beta   90.00
_cell.angle_gamma   90.00
#
_symmetry.space_group_name_H-M   'P 1'
#
loop_
_entity.id
_entity.type
_entity.pdbx_description
1 polymer ?
#
loop_
_entity_poly.entity_id
_entity_poly.type
_entity_poly.pdbx_seq_one_letter_code
_entity_poly.pdbx_strand_id
1 'polypeptide(L)'
;MFGRVTFYPTLLYNVFMNRVSTRRWFDRIDDNCVLGALPFRSITSELITEEKVKGVVSMNEDFELKFWVTTPEEWQRLGVKFLQLNTADIL
;
A
#
# COMPACT_ATOMS: atom_id res chain seq x y z
N MET A 1 -2.26 -25.53 -9.69
CA MET A 1 -1.48 -25.75 -8.45
C MET A 1 -0.01 -25.26 -8.51
N PHE A 2 0.56 -24.93 -9.67
CA PHE A 2 1.96 -24.44 -9.76
C PHE A 2 2.14 -22.92 -9.55
N GLY A 3 1.17 -22.08 -9.94
CA GLY A 3 1.30 -20.62 -9.86
C GLY A 3 1.42 -20.04 -8.44
N ARG A 4 0.81 -20.68 -7.44
CA ARG A 4 0.91 -20.24 -6.04
C ARG A 4 2.32 -20.45 -5.48
N VAL A 5 3.03 -21.51 -5.90
CA VAL A 5 4.35 -21.85 -5.36
C VAL A 5 5.45 -20.96 -5.94
N THR A 6 5.32 -20.53 -7.19
CA THR A 6 6.26 -19.58 -7.82
C THR A 6 6.00 -18.12 -7.43
N PHE A 7 4.79 -17.78 -6.97
CA PHE A 7 4.43 -16.43 -6.57
C PHE A 7 5.15 -15.98 -5.29
N TYR A 8 5.24 -16.85 -4.28
CA TYR A 8 5.88 -16.52 -3.00
C TYR A 8 7.36 -16.12 -3.12
N PRO A 9 8.24 -16.82 -3.88
CA PRO A 9 9.64 -16.40 -4.03
C PRO A 9 9.78 -15.07 -4.79
N THR A 10 8.94 -14.78 -5.79
CA THR A 10 8.93 -13.47 -6.46
C THR A 10 8.41 -12.35 -5.56
N LEU A 11 7.40 -12.62 -4.73
CA LEU A 11 6.90 -11.65 -3.75
C LEU A 11 7.95 -11.37 -2.68
N LEU A 12 8.61 -12.43 -2.18
CA LEU A 12 9.66 -12.31 -1.17
C LEU A 12 10.87 -11.55 -1.72
N TYR A 13 11.29 -11.82 -2.96
CA TYR A 13 12.37 -11.10 -3.63
C TYR A 13 12.02 -9.61 -3.80
N ASN A 14 10.79 -9.28 -4.22
CA ASN A 14 10.33 -7.89 -4.30
C ASN A 14 10.31 -7.20 -2.93
N VAL A 15 9.79 -7.87 -1.89
CA VAL A 15 9.77 -7.32 -0.52
C VAL A 15 11.19 -7.11 0.02
N PHE A 16 12.11 -8.04 -0.25
CA PHE A 16 13.50 -7.93 0.19
C PHE A 16 14.26 -6.84 -0.56
N MET A 17 14.07 -6.73 -1.88
CA MET A 17 14.66 -5.65 -2.69
C MET A 17 14.08 -4.27 -2.35
N ASN A 18 12.79 -4.20 -1.98
CA ASN A 18 12.19 -2.96 -1.49
C ASN A 18 12.73 -2.56 -0.09
N ARG A 19 13.24 -3.53 0.68
CA ARG A 19 13.86 -3.30 2.00
C ARG A 19 15.36 -2.96 1.92
N VAL A 20 16.05 -3.38 0.86
CA VAL A 20 17.50 -3.19 0.65
C VAL A 20 17.82 -2.00 -0.26
N SER A 21 16.91 -1.63 -1.16
CA SER A 21 17.07 -0.47 -2.03
C SER A 21 16.56 0.79 -1.35
N THR A 22 17.23 1.92 -1.56
CA THR A 22 16.82 3.30 -1.25
C THR A 22 15.57 3.76 -2.02
N ARG A 23 14.64 2.84 -2.32
CA ARG A 23 13.40 3.13 -3.01
C ARG A 23 12.45 3.79 -2.02
N ARG A 24 12.08 5.02 -2.32
CA ARG A 24 11.07 5.78 -1.58
C ARG A 24 9.75 5.02 -1.71
N TRP A 25 9.18 4.61 -0.57
CA TRP A 25 7.93 3.84 -0.53
C TRP A 25 6.75 4.64 -1.06
N PHE A 26 6.80 5.95 -0.84
CA PHE A 26 5.92 6.94 -1.40
C PHE A 26 6.76 8.14 -1.86
N ASP A 27 6.25 8.86 -2.85
CA ASP A 27 6.84 10.07 -3.39
C ASP A 27 5.76 11.13 -3.55
N ARG A 28 6.08 12.38 -3.23
CA ARG A 28 5.16 13.50 -3.39
C ARG A 28 5.21 13.95 -4.84
N ILE A 29 4.10 13.78 -5.56
CA ILE A 29 4.00 14.15 -6.97
C ILE A 29 3.45 15.57 -7.16
N ASP A 30 2.73 16.09 -6.17
CA ASP A 30 2.14 17.43 -6.17
C ASP A 30 1.93 17.92 -4.73
N ASP A 31 1.54 19.19 -4.56
CA ASP A 31 1.24 19.82 -3.26
C ASP A 31 0.19 19.06 -2.45
N ASN A 32 -0.74 18.39 -3.15
CA ASN A 32 -1.87 17.67 -2.54
C ASN A 32 -1.85 16.16 -2.82
N CYS A 33 -0.84 15.64 -3.53
CA CYS A 33 -0.85 14.25 -3.99
C CYS A 33 0.47 13.55 -3.70
N VAL A 34 0.34 12.37 -3.09
CA VAL A 34 1.43 11.45 -2.80
C VAL A 34 1.11 10.14 -3.50
N LEU A 35 2.08 9.60 -4.23
CA LEU A 35 1.98 8.33 -4.93
C LEU A 35 2.92 7.32 -4.27
N GLY A 36 2.41 6.15 -3.92
CA GLY A 36 3.22 5.14 -3.24
C GLY A 36 2.66 3.73 -3.38
N ALA A 37 3.41 2.78 -2.83
CA ALA A 37 2.99 1.40 -2.72
C ALA A 37 2.03 1.19 -1.53
N LEU A 38 1.63 -0.07 -1.29
CA LEU A 38 0.69 -0.46 -0.23
C LEU A 38 1.03 0.20 1.13
N PRO A 39 0.09 0.89 1.78
CA PRO A 39 0.38 1.59 3.03
C PRO A 39 0.42 0.63 4.21
N PHE A 40 1.63 0.24 4.63
CA PHE A 40 1.82 -0.48 5.89
C PHE A 40 1.43 0.41 7.07
N ARG A 41 0.97 -0.19 8.16
CA ARG A 41 0.55 0.57 9.37
C ARG A 41 1.62 1.53 9.92
N SER A 42 2.90 1.17 9.79
CA SER A 42 4.01 2.04 10.16
C SER A 42 4.06 3.31 9.30
N ILE A 43 3.84 3.16 7.99
CA ILE A 43 3.87 4.25 7.00
C ILE A 43 2.58 5.06 7.05
N THR A 44 1.45 4.43 7.34
CA THR A 44 0.16 5.12 7.56
C THR A 44 0.25 6.18 8.64
N SER A 45 0.98 5.90 9.72
CA SER A 45 1.19 6.87 10.80
C SER A 45 1.95 8.10 10.27
N GLU A 46 3.03 7.88 9.51
CA GLU A 46 3.84 8.92 8.88
C GLU A 46 3.03 9.75 7.87
N LEU A 47 2.22 9.12 7.01
CA LEU A 47 1.35 9.79 6.05
C LEU A 47 0.31 10.71 6.72
N ILE A 48 -0.15 10.35 7.92
CA ILE A 48 -1.13 11.16 8.66
C ILE A 48 -0.44 12.30 9.40
N THR A 49 0.70 12.04 10.04
CA THR A 49 1.37 13.05 10.88
C THR A 49 2.17 14.05 10.06
N GLU A 50 2.90 13.58 9.05
CA GLU A 50 3.83 14.40 8.27
C GLU A 50 3.13 14.95 7.02
N GLU A 51 2.55 14.06 6.23
CA GLU A 51 1.91 14.42 4.95
C GLU A 51 0.45 14.91 5.12
N LYS A 52 -0.14 14.76 6.33
CA LYS A 52 -1.51 15.19 6.66
C LYS A 52 -2.56 14.67 5.67
N VAL A 53 -2.37 13.43 5.20
CA VAL A 53 -3.27 12.79 4.24
C VAL A 53 -4.68 12.65 4.83
N LYS A 54 -5.68 13.12 4.08
CA LYS A 54 -7.11 13.04 4.44
C LYS A 54 -7.93 12.11 3.55
N GLY A 55 -7.33 11.62 2.46
CA GLY A 55 -7.96 10.69 1.54
C GLY A 55 -6.95 9.74 0.94
N VAL A 56 -7.33 8.47 0.80
CA VAL A 56 -6.52 7.41 0.20
C VAL A 56 -7.33 6.76 -0.90
N VAL A 57 -6.74 6.69 -2.11
CA VAL A 57 -7.29 5.97 -3.25
C VAL A 57 -6.44 4.71 -3.46
N SER A 58 -7.03 3.53 -3.26
CA SER A 58 -6.37 2.25 -3.50
C SER A 58 -6.84 1.67 -4.82
N MET A 59 -5.90 1.36 -5.72
CA MET A 59 -6.17 0.63 -6.97
C MET A 59 -5.97 -0.88 -6.84
N ASN A 60 -5.60 -1.36 -5.65
CA ASN A 60 -5.28 -2.76 -5.41
C ASN A 60 -6.56 -3.56 -5.09
N GLU A 61 -6.60 -4.82 -5.55
CA GLU A 61 -7.56 -5.80 -5.04
C GLU A 61 -7.32 -6.10 -3.56
N ASP A 62 -8.29 -6.73 -2.89
CA ASP A 62 -8.19 -7.23 -1.51
C ASP A 62 -7.14 -8.35 -1.42
N PHE A 63 -5.87 -8.00 -1.61
CA PHE A 63 -4.78 -8.97 -1.62
C PHE A 63 -4.57 -9.52 -0.21
N GLU A 64 -4.32 -10.83 -0.16
CA GLU A 64 -4.20 -11.75 0.98
C GLU A 64 -3.08 -11.39 2.00
N LEU A 65 -3.03 -10.14 2.50
CA LEU A 65 -2.04 -9.63 3.46
C LEU A 65 -2.70 -8.95 4.66
N LYS A 66 -3.82 -9.52 5.14
CA LYS A 66 -4.66 -9.08 6.28
C LYS A 66 -3.94 -8.64 7.57
N PHE A 67 -2.63 -8.86 7.72
CA PHE A 67 -1.91 -8.59 8.97
C PHE A 67 -1.08 -7.30 9.00
N TRP A 68 -0.61 -6.77 7.85
CA TRP A 68 0.41 -5.70 7.86
C TRP A 68 -0.01 -4.38 7.20
N VAL A 69 -1.07 -4.40 6.40
CA VAL A 69 -1.61 -3.23 5.67
C VAL A 69 -2.75 -2.59 6.46
N THR A 70 -2.92 -1.28 6.33
CA THR A 70 -4.03 -0.56 6.96
C THR A 70 -5.34 -0.91 6.26
N THR A 71 -6.33 -1.39 7.02
CA THR A 71 -7.63 -1.77 6.46
C THR A 71 -8.51 -0.53 6.21
N PRO A 72 -9.55 -0.64 5.35
CA PRO A 72 -10.50 0.46 5.14
C PRO A 72 -11.12 0.98 6.45
N GLU A 73 -11.42 0.09 7.39
CA GLU A 73 -11.98 0.45 8.70
C GLU A 73 -10.96 1.20 9.57
N GLU A 74 -9.68 0.83 9.49
CA GLU A 74 -8.60 1.54 10.19
C GLU A 74 -8.42 2.95 9.62
N TRP A 75 -8.45 3.11 8.29
CA TRP A 75 -8.44 4.43 7.66
C TRP A 75 -9.61 5.30 8.11
N GLN A 76 -10.81 4.74 8.18
CA GLN A 76 -11.99 5.46 8.64
C GLN A 76 -11.88 5.87 10.11
N ARG A 77 -11.34 5.00 10.99
CA ARG A 77 -11.07 5.34 12.40
C ARG A 77 -10.04 6.45 12.55
N LEU A 78 -9.10 6.53 11.62
CA LEU A 78 -8.08 7.58 11.55
C LEU A 78 -8.62 8.88 10.91
N GLY A 79 -9.91 8.93 10.55
CA GLY A 79 -10.54 10.11 9.95
C GLY A 79 -10.17 10.35 8.48
N VAL A 80 -9.58 9.35 7.82
CA VAL A 80 -9.14 9.41 6.43
C VAL A 80 -10.21 8.76 5.55
N LYS A 81 -10.59 9.42 4.45
CA LYS A 81 -11.53 8.86 3.48
C LYS A 81 -10.83 7.81 2.62
N PHE A 82 -11.34 6.59 2.60
CA PHE A 82 -10.80 5.51 1.78
C PHE A 82 -11.70 5.27 0.56
N LEU A 83 -11.10 5.23 -0.63
CA LEU A 83 -11.76 4.87 -1.88
C LEU A 83 -10.99 3.72 -2.52
N GLN A 84 -11.68 2.60 -2.80
CA GLN A 84 -11.09 1.47 -3.51
C GLN A 84 -11.62 1.43 -4.93
N LEU A 85 -10.70 1.43 -5.89
CA LEU A 85 -10.98 1.26 -7.32
C LEU A 85 -10.37 -0.07 -7.73
N ASN A 86 -11.15 -1.15 -7.61
CA ASN A 86 -10.68 -2.48 -7.99
C ASN A 86 -10.31 -2.47 -9.46
N THR A 87 -9.02 -2.64 -9.73
CA THR A 87 -8.48 -2.75 -11.08
C THR A 87 -7.88 -4.14 -11.17
N ALA A 88 -8.36 -4.97 -12.10
CA ALA A 88 -7.79 -6.30 -12.30
C ALA A 88 -6.33 -6.12 -12.77
N ASP A 89 -5.39 -6.59 -11.95
CA ASP A 89 -3.95 -6.41 -12.18
C ASP A 89 -3.47 -7.26 -13.39
N ILE A 90 -4.16 -8.38 -13.64
CA ILE A 90 -3.87 -9.34 -14.72
C ILE A 90 -5.19 -9.91 -15.27
N LEU A 91 -5.38 -9.83 -16.59
CA LEU A 91 -6.29 -10.71 -17.35
C LEU A 91 -5.60 -12.06 -17.61
#